data_AF-A0A842JUQ6-F1
#
_entry.id   AF-A0A842JUQ6-F1
#
_cell.length_a   1.000
_cell.length_b   1.000
_cell.length_c   1.000
_cell.angle_alpha   90.00
_cell.angle_beta   90.00
_cell.angle_gamma   90.00
#
_symmetry.space_group_name_H-M   'P 1'
#
loop_
_entity.id
_entity.type
_entity.pdbx_description
1 polymer ?
#
loop_
_entity_poly.entity_id
_entity_poly.type
_entity_poly.pdbx_seq_one_letter_code
_entity_poly.pdbx_strand_id
1 'polypeptide(L)'
;MGFCTDEQYSRFLHQAPLFEQMLVDEGTSLVKLWFSVSPLEQRTRFAIRQVDPVRQWKLSPMDIASLDKWSAYTAAKEDMFRFTDTDITPWTVIKSNDKKRARINGTKYVLSLFDYENKDLGVVGTVDPLVVARANEVIEE
;
A
#
# COMPACT_ATOMS: atom_id res chain seq x y z
N MET A 1 -8.47 -15.39 5.23
CA MET A 1 -8.17 -16.06 6.52
C MET A 1 -9.41 -16.34 7.36
N GLY A 2 -10.59 -15.79 7.01
CA GLY A 2 -11.83 -16.07 7.74
C GLY A 2 -11.89 -15.43 9.12
N PHE A 3 -11.14 -14.34 9.35
CA PHE A 3 -11.17 -13.62 10.63
C PHE A 3 -12.41 -12.71 10.77
N CYS A 4 -13.10 -12.45 9.66
CA CYS A 4 -14.37 -11.75 9.61
C CYS A 4 -15.36 -12.55 8.76
N THR A 5 -16.65 -12.28 8.94
CA THR A 5 -17.71 -12.80 8.07
C THR A 5 -17.77 -12.03 6.75
N ASP A 6 -18.37 -12.61 5.72
CA ASP A 6 -18.55 -11.93 4.42
C ASP A 6 -19.39 -10.65 4.56
N GLU A 7 -20.35 -10.64 5.50
CA GLU A 7 -21.13 -9.45 5.83
C GLU A 7 -20.26 -8.34 6.43
N GLN A 8 -19.36 -8.69 7.36
CA GLN A 8 -18.43 -7.72 7.95
C GLN A 8 -17.45 -7.18 6.90
N TYR A 9 -16.94 -8.05 6.02
CA TYR A 9 -16.06 -7.66 4.91
C TYR A 9 -16.75 -6.68 3.96
N SER A 10 -17.94 -7.03 3.48
CA SER A 10 -18.73 -6.16 2.58
C SER A 10 -19.07 -4.83 3.25
N ARG A 11 -19.49 -4.86 4.52
CA ARG A 11 -19.78 -3.65 5.29
C ARG A 11 -18.56 -2.74 5.40
N PHE A 12 -17.38 -3.30 5.68
CA PHE A 12 -16.14 -2.53 5.74
C PHE A 12 -15.83 -1.83 4.40
N LEU A 13 -15.94 -2.54 3.27
CA LEU A 13 -15.67 -1.96 1.96
C LEU A 13 -16.58 -0.76 1.63
N HIS A 14 -17.83 -0.79 2.07
CA HIS A 14 -18.78 0.32 1.87
C HIS A 14 -18.62 1.44 2.90
N GLN A 15 -18.23 1.13 4.13
CA GLN A 15 -18.12 2.12 5.22
C GLN A 15 -16.77 2.82 5.26
N ALA A 16 -15.68 2.18 4.81
CA ALA A 16 -14.35 2.77 4.83
C ALA A 16 -14.29 4.10 4.06
N PRO A 17 -14.81 4.23 2.81
CA PRO A 17 -14.79 5.50 2.09
C PRO A 17 -15.57 6.62 2.81
N LEU A 18 -16.70 6.29 3.42
CA LEU A 18 -17.51 7.26 4.19
C LEU A 18 -16.75 7.74 5.42
N PHE A 19 -16.10 6.83 6.13
CA PHE A 19 -15.27 7.18 7.30
C PHE A 19 -14.06 8.03 6.89
N GLU A 20 -13.39 7.67 5.81
CA GLU A 20 -12.27 8.44 5.26
C GLU A 20 -12.71 9.86 4.86
N GLN A 21 -13.89 9.99 4.24
CA GLN A 21 -14.47 11.29 3.90
C GLN A 21 -14.73 12.13 5.15
N MET A 22 -15.31 11.57 6.21
CA MET A 22 -15.53 12.29 7.47
C MET A 22 -14.22 12.84 8.05
N LEU A 23 -13.12 12.08 7.96
CA LEU A 23 -11.81 12.55 8.42
C LEU A 23 -11.30 13.74 7.59
N VAL A 24 -11.44 13.66 6.27
CA VAL A 24 -11.01 14.72 5.34
C VAL A 24 -11.85 15.98 5.52
N ASP A 25 -13.16 15.84 5.69
CA ASP A 25 -14.08 16.96 5.93
C ASP A 25 -13.73 17.71 7.24
N GLU A 26 -13.21 17.01 8.25
CA GLU A 26 -12.70 17.59 9.51
C GLU A 26 -11.23 18.07 9.41
N GLY A 27 -10.68 18.17 8.19
CA GLY A 27 -9.35 18.73 7.93
C GLY A 27 -8.20 17.74 8.08
N THR A 28 -8.47 16.43 8.23
CA THR A 28 -7.41 15.41 8.24
C THR A 28 -6.89 15.16 6.83
N SER A 29 -5.59 15.29 6.64
CA SER A 29 -4.95 14.85 5.40
C SER A 29 -4.67 13.34 5.44
N LEU A 30 -5.47 12.56 4.70
CA LEU A 30 -5.32 11.10 4.64
C LEU A 30 -4.51 10.68 3.41
N VAL A 31 -3.37 10.03 3.63
CA VAL A 31 -2.52 9.48 2.56
C VAL A 31 -2.48 7.96 2.64
N LYS A 32 -2.99 7.28 1.62
CA LYS A 32 -3.05 5.80 1.56
C LYS A 32 -1.99 5.25 0.62
N LEU A 33 -1.07 4.44 1.15
CA LEU A 33 0.04 3.85 0.40
C LEU A 33 -0.05 2.33 0.36
N TRP A 34 -0.02 1.75 -0.84
CA TRP A 34 0.09 0.31 -1.05
C TRP A 34 1.47 -0.05 -1.62
N PHE A 35 2.27 -0.77 -0.85
CA PHE A 35 3.59 -1.24 -1.32
C PHE A 35 3.45 -2.55 -2.09
N SER A 36 3.49 -2.45 -3.42
CA SER A 36 3.41 -3.60 -4.31
C SER A 36 4.76 -4.30 -4.40
N VAL A 37 4.78 -5.61 -4.24
CA VAL A 37 5.97 -6.45 -4.41
C VAL A 37 5.62 -7.58 -5.34
N SER A 38 6.53 -8.01 -6.20
CA SER A 38 6.29 -9.18 -7.05
C SER A 38 6.27 -10.49 -6.23
N PRO A 39 5.56 -11.54 -6.67
CA PRO A 39 5.52 -12.80 -5.95
C PRO A 39 6.91 -13.43 -5.77
N LEU A 40 7.77 -13.31 -6.79
CA LEU A 40 9.16 -13.79 -6.73
C LEU A 40 9.95 -13.06 -5.64
N GLU A 41 9.91 -11.72 -5.63
CA GLU A 41 10.60 -10.92 -4.62
C GLU A 41 10.04 -11.17 -3.21
N GLN A 42 8.73 -11.39 -3.07
CA GLN A 42 8.15 -11.77 -1.79
C GLN A 42 8.75 -13.09 -1.29
N ARG A 43 8.76 -14.14 -2.12
CA ARG A 43 9.37 -15.44 -1.76
C ARG A 43 10.84 -15.31 -1.38
N THR A 44 11.62 -14.55 -2.14
CA THR A 44 13.04 -14.28 -1.84
C THR A 44 13.20 -13.61 -0.47
N ARG A 45 12.38 -12.59 -0.16
CA ARG A 45 12.42 -11.91 1.15
C ARG A 45 12.10 -12.85 2.30
N PHE A 46 11.16 -13.77 2.09
CA PHE A 46 10.79 -14.78 3.08
C PHE A 46 11.93 -15.76 3.35
N ALA A 47 12.53 -16.32 2.29
CA ALA A 47 13.67 -17.22 2.43
C ALA A 47 14.84 -16.55 3.18
N ILE A 48 15.16 -15.29 2.85
CA ILE A 48 16.18 -14.52 3.56
C ILE A 48 15.83 -14.35 5.05
N ARG A 49 14.57 -14.06 5.38
CA ARG A 49 14.15 -13.90 6.78
C ARG A 49 14.28 -15.20 7.59
N GLN A 50 14.13 -16.37 6.97
CA GLN A 50 14.27 -17.65 7.66
C GLN A 50 15.71 -17.91 8.10
N VAL A 51 16.68 -17.51 7.29
CA VAL A 51 18.11 -17.79 7.52
C VAL A 51 18.86 -16.68 8.24
N ASP A 52 18.36 -15.43 8.18
CA ASP A 52 19.01 -14.26 8.77
C ASP A 52 18.58 -14.07 10.25
N PRO A 53 19.48 -14.30 11.24
CA PRO A 53 19.14 -14.27 12.66
C PRO A 53 18.64 -12.91 13.14
N VAL A 54 19.02 -11.80 12.47
CA VAL A 54 18.52 -10.47 12.85
C VAL A 54 17.17 -10.13 12.23
N ARG A 55 16.62 -11.00 11.37
CA ARG A 55 15.32 -10.81 10.68
C ARG A 55 14.30 -11.90 10.97
N GLN A 56 14.68 -13.02 11.57
CA GLN A 56 13.81 -14.16 11.86
C GLN A 56 12.54 -13.78 12.62
N TRP A 57 12.64 -12.87 13.59
CA TRP A 57 11.48 -12.40 14.37
C TRP A 57 10.36 -11.77 13.53
N LYS A 58 10.64 -11.38 12.28
CA LYS A 58 9.66 -10.83 11.34
C LYS A 58 8.82 -11.89 10.62
N LEU A 59 9.06 -13.17 10.88
CA LEU A 59 8.24 -14.26 10.35
C LEU A 59 7.25 -14.70 11.41
N SER A 60 5.97 -14.53 11.08
CA SER A 60 4.86 -15.05 11.87
C SER A 60 4.26 -16.30 11.22
N PRO A 61 3.47 -17.10 11.96
CA PRO A 61 2.66 -18.17 11.38
C PRO A 61 1.72 -17.66 10.26
N MET A 62 1.26 -16.40 10.38
CA MET A 62 0.44 -15.72 9.39
C MET A 62 1.20 -15.50 8.07
N ASP A 63 2.45 -15.07 8.15
CA ASP A 63 3.32 -14.89 6.99
C ASP A 63 3.47 -16.21 6.22
N ILE A 64 3.72 -17.32 6.91
CA ILE A 64 3.85 -18.64 6.29
C ILE A 64 2.54 -19.05 5.61
N ALA A 65 1.40 -18.90 6.30
CA ALA A 65 0.08 -19.20 5.74
C ALA A 65 -0.32 -18.30 4.56
N SER A 66 0.32 -17.14 4.41
CA SER A 66 0.06 -16.19 3.31
C SER A 66 0.71 -16.60 1.99
N LEU A 67 1.77 -17.42 2.01
CA LEU A 67 2.53 -17.81 0.82
C LEU A 67 1.68 -18.54 -0.22
N ASP A 68 0.78 -19.41 0.23
CA ASP A 68 -0.12 -20.18 -0.65
C ASP A 68 -1.39 -19.40 -1.04
N LYS A 69 -1.55 -18.17 -0.53
CA LYS A 69 -2.76 -17.36 -0.70
C LYS A 69 -2.54 -16.14 -1.59
N TRP A 70 -1.49 -16.15 -2.41
CA TRP A 70 -1.15 -15.04 -3.31
C TRP A 70 -2.36 -14.52 -4.10
N SER A 71 -3.08 -15.42 -4.77
CA SER A 71 -4.25 -15.04 -5.59
C SER A 71 -5.40 -14.49 -4.74
N ALA A 72 -5.62 -15.03 -3.54
CA ALA A 72 -6.66 -14.53 -2.63
C ALA A 72 -6.33 -13.13 -2.09
N TYR A 73 -5.05 -12.86 -1.78
CA TYR A 73 -4.60 -11.51 -1.43
C TYR A 73 -4.69 -10.54 -2.61
N THR A 74 -4.40 -11.02 -3.82
CA THR A 74 -4.50 -10.21 -5.05
C THR A 74 -5.94 -9.78 -5.30
N ALA A 75 -6.89 -10.71 -5.23
CA ALA A 75 -8.33 -10.42 -5.35
C ALA A 75 -8.79 -9.46 -4.25
N ALA A 76 -8.42 -9.71 -2.98
CA ALA A 76 -8.79 -8.83 -1.87
C ALA A 76 -8.23 -7.40 -2.03
N LYS A 77 -7.01 -7.24 -2.57
CA LYS A 77 -6.41 -5.94 -2.92
C LYS A 77 -7.20 -5.25 -4.03
N GLU A 78 -7.56 -5.97 -5.08
CA GLU A 78 -8.34 -5.41 -6.20
C GLU A 78 -9.73 -4.95 -5.75
N ASP A 79 -10.42 -5.74 -4.93
CA ASP A 79 -11.69 -5.33 -4.34
C ASP A 79 -11.51 -4.11 -3.43
N MET A 80 -10.49 -4.11 -2.56
CA MET A 80 -10.19 -2.95 -1.73
C MET A 80 -9.99 -1.68 -2.57
N PHE A 81 -9.21 -1.74 -3.65
CA PHE A 81 -9.03 -0.58 -4.51
C PHE A 81 -10.33 -0.18 -5.23
N ARG A 82 -11.07 -1.13 -5.82
CA ARG A 82 -12.34 -0.84 -6.52
C ARG A 82 -13.35 -0.12 -5.64
N PHE A 83 -13.44 -0.50 -4.36
CA PHE A 83 -14.43 0.07 -3.44
C PHE A 83 -13.90 1.30 -2.68
N THR A 84 -12.58 1.47 -2.52
CA THR A 84 -12.03 2.49 -1.62
C THR A 84 -11.01 3.44 -2.26
N ASP A 85 -10.64 3.27 -3.53
CA ASP A 85 -9.90 4.29 -4.28
C ASP A 85 -10.88 5.39 -4.74
N THR A 86 -10.98 6.47 -3.98
CA THR A 86 -11.87 7.60 -4.30
C THR A 86 -11.04 8.81 -4.75
N ASP A 87 -11.69 9.80 -5.35
CA ASP A 87 -11.03 11.06 -5.71
C ASP A 87 -10.65 11.91 -4.49
N ILE A 88 -11.35 11.73 -3.37
CA ILE A 88 -11.08 12.44 -2.12
C ILE A 88 -9.89 11.79 -1.39
N THR A 89 -9.87 10.46 -1.36
CA THR A 89 -8.86 9.66 -0.66
C THR A 89 -8.31 8.57 -1.58
N PRO A 90 -7.41 8.93 -2.52
CA PRO A 90 -6.90 7.98 -3.50
C PRO A 90 -5.92 6.99 -2.87
N TRP A 91 -5.83 5.80 -3.45
CA TRP A 91 -4.77 4.85 -3.17
C TRP A 91 -3.56 5.12 -4.08
N THR A 92 -2.39 5.24 -3.47
CA THR A 92 -1.11 5.35 -4.19
C THR A 92 -0.34 4.04 -4.10
N VAL A 93 -0.01 3.46 -5.24
CA VAL A 93 0.78 2.23 -5.33
C VAL A 93 2.26 2.58 -5.46
N ILE A 94 3.08 1.98 -4.59
CA ILE A 94 4.54 2.10 -4.60
C ILE A 94 5.15 0.75 -4.99
N LYS A 95 5.73 0.64 -6.19
CA LYS A 95 6.46 -0.55 -6.65
C LYS A 95 7.72 -0.71 -5.79
N SER A 96 7.76 -1.78 -5.01
CA SER A 96 8.65 -1.91 -3.85
C SER A 96 9.68 -3.02 -3.93
N ASN A 97 9.90 -3.60 -5.12
CA ASN A 97 10.97 -4.59 -5.34
C ASN A 97 12.34 -4.02 -4.94
N ASP A 98 12.68 -2.82 -5.40
CA ASP A 98 13.80 -2.04 -4.84
C ASP A 98 13.33 -1.24 -3.62
N LYS A 99 13.73 -1.71 -2.43
CA LYS A 99 13.37 -1.07 -1.15
C LYS A 99 13.88 0.36 -1.03
N LYS A 100 15.06 0.68 -1.58
CA LYS A 100 15.64 2.03 -1.43
C LYS A 100 14.87 3.03 -2.30
N ARG A 101 14.59 2.66 -3.56
CA ARG A 101 13.75 3.47 -4.46
C ARG A 101 12.34 3.67 -3.90
N ALA A 102 11.72 2.62 -3.37
CA ALA A 102 10.38 2.69 -2.79
C ALA A 102 10.31 3.64 -1.58
N ARG A 103 11.33 3.61 -0.70
CA ARG A 103 11.40 4.52 0.46
C ARG A 103 11.52 5.97 0.01
N ILE A 104 12.47 6.26 -0.88
CA ILE A 104 12.70 7.63 -1.36
C ILE A 104 11.44 8.15 -2.05
N ASN A 105 10.86 7.38 -2.96
CA ASN A 105 9.67 7.82 -3.70
C ASN A 105 8.41 7.90 -2.83
N GLY A 106 8.23 6.98 -1.88
CA GLY A 106 7.12 7.07 -0.91
C GLY A 106 7.22 8.33 -0.04
N THR A 107 8.42 8.66 0.45
CA THR A 107 8.66 9.91 1.20
C THR A 107 8.45 11.14 0.31
N LYS A 108 9.02 11.15 -0.90
CA LYS A 108 8.83 12.25 -1.87
C LYS A 108 7.36 12.46 -2.20
N TYR A 109 6.61 11.39 -2.41
CA TYR A 109 5.18 11.46 -2.68
C TYR A 109 4.45 12.20 -1.56
N VAL A 110 4.62 11.76 -0.31
CA VAL A 110 4.00 12.41 0.85
C VAL A 110 4.41 13.88 0.95
N LEU A 111 5.70 14.19 0.83
CA LEU A 111 6.19 15.58 0.88
C LEU A 111 5.62 16.43 -0.27
N SER A 112 5.39 15.85 -1.44
CA SER A 112 4.86 16.56 -2.60
C SER A 112 3.41 17.02 -2.41
N LEU A 113 2.63 16.31 -1.58
CA LEU A 113 1.20 16.60 -1.35
C LEU A 113 0.94 17.88 -0.55
N PHE A 114 1.90 18.33 0.25
CA PHE A 114 1.69 19.43 1.21
C PHE A 114 2.48 20.66 0.82
N ASP A 115 1.87 21.84 0.87
CA ASP A 115 2.62 23.10 0.81
C ASP A 115 3.11 23.45 2.22
N TYR A 116 4.42 23.44 2.43
CA TYR A 116 5.04 23.66 3.73
C TYR A 116 6.21 24.63 3.61
N GLU A 117 6.47 25.37 4.69
CA GLU A 117 7.51 26.40 4.74
C GLU A 117 8.89 25.82 4.42
N ASN A 118 9.67 26.54 3.61
CA ASN A 118 11.03 26.14 3.21
C ASN A 118 11.11 24.79 2.44
N LYS A 119 10.07 24.42 1.69
CA LYS A 119 10.11 23.26 0.78
C LYS A 119 11.20 23.44 -0.29
N ASP A 120 12.22 22.56 -0.24
CA ASP A 120 13.24 22.44 -1.27
C ASP A 120 12.75 21.58 -2.45
N LEU A 121 12.39 22.24 -3.55
CA LEU A 121 11.93 21.59 -4.78
C LEU A 121 13.02 20.79 -5.49
N GLY A 122 14.31 21.07 -5.26
CA GLY A 122 15.41 20.29 -5.79
C GLY A 122 15.55 18.93 -5.09
N VAL A 123 15.19 18.86 -3.81
CA VAL A 123 15.20 17.62 -3.02
C VAL A 123 13.92 16.82 -3.21
N VAL A 124 12.75 17.44 -3.01
CA VAL A 124 11.46 16.76 -3.16
C VAL A 124 11.23 16.37 -4.62
N GLY A 125 11.36 17.34 -5.53
CA GLY A 125 11.21 17.14 -6.97
C GLY A 125 9.92 16.41 -7.35
N THR A 126 9.98 15.66 -8.45
CA THR A 126 8.93 14.75 -8.87
C THR A 126 9.21 13.33 -8.37
N VAL A 127 8.14 12.57 -8.14
CA VAL A 127 8.24 11.12 -7.91
C VAL A 127 8.58 10.42 -9.23
N ASP A 128 9.29 9.30 -9.15
CA ASP A 128 9.54 8.43 -10.29
C ASP A 128 8.23 7.73 -10.71
N PRO A 129 7.68 8.02 -11.91
CA PRO A 129 6.40 7.44 -12.36
C PRO A 129 6.50 5.93 -12.64
N LEU A 130 7.72 5.38 -12.75
CA LEU A 130 7.90 3.93 -12.83
C LEU A 130 7.81 3.25 -11.46
N VAL A 131 7.83 4.03 -10.37
CA VAL A 131 7.78 3.55 -8.98
C VAL A 131 6.46 3.89 -8.31
N VAL A 132 5.87 5.04 -8.62
CA VAL A 132 4.64 5.56 -8.00
C VAL A 132 3.54 5.66 -9.06
N ALA A 133 2.38 5.06 -8.79
CA ALA A 133 1.21 5.09 -9.67
C ALA A 133 -0.08 5.16 -8.84
N ARG A 134 -1.21 5.56 -9.45
CA ARG A 134 -2.52 5.49 -8.80
C ARG A 134 -3.05 4.05 -8.87
N ALA A 135 -3.90 3.66 -7.92
CA ALA A 135 -4.42 2.29 -7.89
C ALA A 135 -5.25 1.91 -9.12
N ASN A 136 -6.11 2.81 -9.60
CA ASN A 136 -6.89 2.59 -10.83
C ASN A 136 -6.01 2.29 -12.07
N GLU A 137 -4.85 2.95 -12.22
CA GLU A 137 -3.89 2.70 -13.30
C GLU A 137 -3.24 1.30 -13.23
N VAL A 138 -3.21 0.69 -12.04
CA VAL A 138 -2.55 -0.60 -11.79
C VAL A 138 -3.52 -1.78 -11.89
N ILE A 139 -4.83 -1.54 -11.80
CA ILE A 139 -5.86 -2.61 -11.94
C ILE A 139 -6.14 -2.91 -13.42
N GLU A 140 -5.85 -1.97 -14.31
CA GLU A 140 -6.07 -2.10 -15.76
C GLU A 140 -4.90 -2.80 -16.51
N GLU A 141 -3.82 -3.17 -15.81
CA GLU A 141 -2.70 -4.02 -16.30
C GLU A 141 -2.92 -5.51 -15.96
#